data_AF-A0AAW2ZLZ6-F1
#
_entry.id   AF-A0AAW2ZLZ6-F1
#
_cell.length_a   1.000
_cell.length_b   1.000
_cell.length_c   1.000
_cell.angle_alpha   90.00
_cell.angle_beta   90.00
_cell.angle_gamma   90.00
#
_symmetry.space_group_name_H-M   'P 1'
#
loop_
_entity.id
_entity.type
_entity.pdbx_description
1 polymer ?
#
loop_
_entity_poly.entity_id
_entity_poly.type
_entity_poly.pdbx_seq_one_letter_code
_entity_poly.pdbx_strand_id
1 'polypeptide(L)'
;MFKPIRSRIFNNVSARNFNWFKFPSSSTSNPLFYKHLDLYTDGFNKICPYKEFSHPGIYKITNRKNGMMYIGMSLDIRKRIKQHIRDAFLYRYDKSSRQHDDSSVVSQAVAENDFDFDYEILEKIPLIKARTLTTAQLKKLLREKEREWIMNYKSYERNVGYNQVK
;
A
#
# COMPACT_ATOMS: atom_id res chain seq x y z
N MET A 1 -26.06 10.81 2.04
CA MET A 1 -25.33 9.84 2.88
C MET A 1 -24.78 8.75 1.96
N PHE A 2 -23.51 8.83 1.54
CA PHE A 2 -22.93 7.87 0.60
C PHE A 2 -22.55 6.59 1.34
N LYS A 3 -23.15 5.45 0.96
CA LYS A 3 -22.74 4.13 1.46
C LYS A 3 -21.43 3.74 0.78
N PRO A 4 -20.38 3.35 1.52
CA PRO A 4 -19.15 2.85 0.89
C PRO A 4 -19.45 1.57 0.13
N ILE A 5 -18.94 1.49 -1.11
CA ILE A 5 -18.96 0.27 -1.93
C ILE A 5 -17.94 -0.68 -1.29
N ARG A 6 -18.41 -1.55 -0.40
CA ARG A 6 -17.61 -2.69 0.08
C ARG A 6 -17.55 -3.71 -1.04
N SER A 7 -16.45 -3.75 -1.77
CA SER A 7 -16.13 -4.91 -2.61
C SER A 7 -15.83 -6.09 -1.69
N ARG A 8 -16.84 -6.91 -1.39
CA ARG A 8 -16.62 -8.26 -0.88
C ARG A 8 -16.13 -9.12 -2.05
N ILE A 9 -14.81 -9.15 -2.21
CA ILE A 9 -14.17 -10.20 -3.01
C ILE A 9 -13.86 -11.33 -2.03
N PHE A 10 -14.65 -12.41 -2.16
CA PHE A 10 -14.45 -13.77 -1.66
C PHE A 10 -12.98 -14.23 -1.86
N ASN A 11 -12.37 -15.19 -1.16
CA ASN A 11 -12.80 -16.23 -0.22
C ASN A 11 -11.52 -16.79 0.43
N ASN A 12 -11.63 -17.31 1.66
CA ASN A 12 -10.78 -18.35 2.26
C ASN A 12 -9.48 -18.73 1.52
N VAL A 13 -8.40 -17.99 1.74
CA VAL A 13 -7.08 -18.62 1.75
C VAL A 13 -6.85 -19.04 3.19
N SER A 14 -7.34 -20.24 3.52
CA SER A 14 -6.94 -20.94 4.73
C SER A 14 -5.41 -20.95 4.76
N ALA A 15 -4.84 -20.52 5.88
CA ALA A 15 -3.40 -20.53 6.17
C ALA A 15 -2.85 -21.97 6.28
N ARG A 16 -3.12 -22.83 5.29
CA ARG A 16 -2.63 -24.19 5.22
C ARG A 16 -1.31 -24.20 4.46
N ASN A 17 -0.25 -24.37 5.24
CA ASN A 17 1.05 -24.92 4.85
C ASN A 17 1.75 -24.26 3.65
N PHE A 18 2.13 -23.00 3.80
CA PHE A 18 3.31 -22.51 3.09
C PHE A 18 4.54 -22.90 3.91
N ASN A 19 5.22 -23.96 3.48
CA ASN A 19 6.50 -24.37 4.04
C ASN A 19 7.53 -23.27 3.71
N TRP A 20 7.83 -22.43 4.69
CA TRP A 20 8.76 -21.32 4.57
C TRP A 20 10.18 -21.86 4.39
N PHE A 21 10.70 -21.77 3.16
CA PHE A 21 12.07 -22.17 2.84
C PHE A 21 13.08 -21.30 3.60
N LYS A 22 14.12 -21.96 4.13
CA LYS A 22 15.31 -21.33 4.70
C LYS A 22 15.97 -20.45 3.64
N PHE A 23 16.14 -19.17 3.94
CA PHE A 23 16.75 -18.20 3.04
C PHE A 23 18.29 -18.33 3.05
N PRO A 24 18.96 -18.34 1.89
CA PRO A 24 20.40 -18.28 1.84
C PRO A 24 20.90 -16.87 2.18
N SER A 25 21.74 -16.78 3.20
CA SER A 25 22.47 -15.58 3.57
C SER A 25 23.71 -15.45 2.70
N SER A 26 23.69 -14.60 1.67
CA SER A 26 24.82 -13.73 1.32
C SER A 26 24.62 -12.98 0.00
N SER A 27 25.34 -11.87 -0.05
CA SER A 27 25.40 -10.78 -1.02
C SER A 27 25.79 -11.20 -2.43
N THR A 28 24.92 -10.88 -3.36
CA THR A 28 25.12 -10.39 -4.75
C THR A 28 23.69 -10.19 -5.26
N SER A 29 23.43 -9.19 -6.11
CA SER A 29 22.08 -8.90 -6.62
C SER A 29 21.49 -10.15 -7.29
N ASN A 30 20.75 -10.93 -6.50
CA ASN A 30 20.46 -12.31 -6.80
C ASN A 30 19.37 -12.34 -7.88
N PRO A 31 19.55 -12.98 -9.04
CA PRO A 31 18.47 -13.16 -10.01
C PRO A 31 17.21 -13.80 -9.39
N LEU A 32 17.36 -14.58 -8.31
CA LEU A 32 16.26 -15.10 -7.52
C LEU A 32 15.48 -14.02 -6.74
N PHE A 33 16.12 -12.89 -6.39
CA PHE A 33 15.45 -11.73 -5.80
C PHE A 33 14.40 -11.16 -6.74
N TYR A 34 14.75 -10.91 -8.01
CA TYR A 34 13.81 -10.42 -9.01
C TYR A 34 12.78 -11.47 -9.39
N LYS A 35 13.17 -12.76 -9.45
CA LYS A 35 12.22 -13.86 -9.66
C LYS A 35 11.21 -14.00 -8.51
N HIS A 36 11.62 -13.73 -7.27
CA HIS A 36 10.72 -13.67 -6.13
C HIS A 36 9.87 -12.41 -6.11
N LEU A 37 10.44 -11.25 -6.44
CA LEU A 37 9.67 -10.02 -6.63
C LEU A 37 8.65 -10.19 -7.75
N ASP A 38 8.96 -10.94 -8.81
CA ASP A 38 8.05 -11.28 -9.90
C ASP A 38 6.97 -12.27 -9.44
N LEU A 39 7.31 -13.30 -8.67
CA LEU A 39 6.32 -14.17 -8.01
C LEU A 39 5.43 -13.41 -7.03
N TYR A 40 5.98 -12.42 -6.33
CA TYR A 40 5.25 -11.51 -5.47
C TYR A 40 4.56 -10.40 -6.24
N THR A 41 4.90 -10.09 -7.49
CA THR A 41 4.17 -9.13 -8.32
C THR A 41 3.06 -9.80 -9.11
N ASP A 42 3.19 -11.08 -9.44
CA ASP A 42 2.06 -11.96 -9.79
C ASP A 42 1.19 -12.27 -8.57
N GLY A 43 1.80 -12.42 -7.39
CA GLY A 43 1.10 -12.41 -6.10
C GLY A 43 0.45 -11.06 -5.81
N PHE A 44 1.11 -9.96 -6.15
CA PHE A 44 0.59 -8.60 -6.03
C PHE A 44 -0.61 -8.51 -6.96
N ASN A 45 -0.51 -9.02 -8.20
CA ASN A 45 -1.59 -9.21 -9.16
C ASN A 45 -2.83 -9.92 -8.56
N LYS A 46 -2.63 -10.81 -7.58
CA LYS A 46 -3.68 -11.44 -6.77
C LYS A 46 -4.14 -10.63 -5.56
N ILE A 47 -3.29 -9.79 -4.96
CA ILE A 47 -3.55 -9.01 -3.73
C ILE A 47 -4.34 -7.70 -4.00
N CYS A 48 -4.13 -7.01 -5.14
CA CYS A 48 -4.75 -5.69 -5.39
C CYS A 48 -5.43 -5.61 -6.79
N PRO A 49 -6.68 -6.07 -6.99
CA PRO A 49 -7.30 -6.19 -8.31
C PRO A 49 -7.21 -4.90 -9.18
N TYR A 50 -6.47 -5.00 -10.30
CA TYR A 50 -5.60 -3.93 -10.81
C TYR A 50 -6.19 -2.83 -11.68
N LYS A 51 -7.42 -2.96 -12.17
CA LYS A 51 -7.99 -1.93 -13.06
C LYS A 51 -8.59 -0.77 -12.29
N GLU A 52 -9.23 -1.06 -11.17
CA GLU A 52 -9.99 -0.04 -10.43
C GLU A 52 -9.09 1.00 -9.74
N PHE A 53 -7.86 0.60 -9.39
CA PHE A 53 -6.86 1.43 -8.69
C PHE A 53 -6.03 2.31 -9.64
N SER A 54 -6.19 2.16 -10.96
CA SER A 54 -5.44 2.95 -11.95
C SER A 54 -6.02 4.37 -12.14
N HIS A 55 -6.25 5.08 -11.04
CA HIS A 55 -6.89 6.40 -11.00
C HIS A 55 -6.24 7.29 -9.93
N PRO A 56 -6.36 8.63 -10.07
CA PRO A 56 -6.05 9.55 -8.98
C PRO A 56 -7.09 9.44 -7.87
N GLY A 57 -6.67 9.52 -6.62
CA GLY A 57 -7.58 9.47 -5.49
C GLY A 57 -6.93 9.21 -4.14
N ILE A 58 -7.79 8.88 -3.17
CA ILE A 58 -7.46 8.57 -1.79
C ILE A 58 -7.67 7.08 -1.55
N TYR A 59 -6.71 6.45 -0.89
CA TYR A 59 -6.72 5.03 -0.56
C TYR A 59 -6.40 4.80 0.91
N LYS A 60 -6.78 3.61 1.39
CA LYS A 60 -6.52 3.12 2.73
C LYS A 60 -5.80 1.77 2.66
N ILE A 61 -4.80 1.61 3.51
CA ILE A 61 -4.07 0.37 3.75
C ILE A 61 -4.33 -0.03 5.21
N THR A 62 -4.98 -1.16 5.47
CA THR A 62 -5.36 -1.60 6.82
C THR A 62 -4.64 -2.89 7.18
N ASN A 63 -3.91 -2.89 8.29
CA ASN A 63 -3.29 -4.10 8.83
C ASN A 63 -4.39 -5.02 9.38
N ARG A 64 -4.47 -6.25 8.89
CA ARG A 64 -5.52 -7.20 9.33
C ARG A 64 -5.31 -7.72 10.75
N LYS A 65 -4.07 -7.74 11.23
CA LYS A 65 -3.72 -8.28 12.55
C LYS A 65 -4.13 -7.35 13.70
N ASN A 66 -3.96 -6.03 13.52
CA ASN A 66 -4.18 -5.05 14.59
C ASN A 66 -5.21 -3.96 14.24
N GLY A 67 -5.75 -3.94 13.02
CA GLY A 67 -6.74 -2.96 12.56
C GLY A 67 -6.19 -1.56 12.30
N MET A 68 -4.90 -1.32 12.54
CA MET A 68 -4.27 -0.02 12.27
C MET A 68 -4.28 0.29 10.78
N MET A 69 -4.39 1.57 10.43
CA MET A 69 -4.53 1.97 9.03
C MET A 69 -3.64 3.13 8.61
N TYR A 70 -3.31 3.15 7.32
CA TYR A 70 -2.67 4.26 6.65
C TYR A 70 -3.61 4.83 5.60
N ILE A 71 -3.73 6.15 5.55
CA ILE A 71 -4.46 6.88 4.52
C ILE A 71 -3.43 7.58 3.64
N GLY A 72 -3.56 7.42 2.33
CA GLY A 72 -2.64 8.05 1.38
C GLY A 72 -3.36 8.61 0.16
N MET A 73 -2.71 9.55 -0.52
CA MET A 73 -3.12 10.02 -1.84
C MET A 73 -2.13 9.65 -2.95
N SER A 74 -2.63 9.56 -4.17
CA SER A 74 -1.79 9.40 -5.36
C SER A 74 -2.47 9.90 -6.62
N LEU A 75 -1.67 10.28 -7.62
CA LEU A 75 -2.12 10.47 -9.00
C LEU A 75 -2.45 9.13 -9.70
N ASP A 76 -1.86 8.05 -9.20
CA ASP A 76 -2.07 6.68 -9.63
C ASP A 76 -1.96 5.78 -8.39
N ILE A 77 -3.12 5.41 -7.83
CA ILE A 77 -3.16 4.63 -6.57
C ILE A 77 -2.46 3.28 -6.77
N ARG A 78 -2.68 2.60 -7.90
CA ARG A 78 -2.04 1.32 -8.22
C ARG A 78 -0.53 1.41 -8.13
N LYS A 79 0.09 2.40 -8.80
CA LYS A 79 1.54 2.59 -8.76
C LYS A 79 2.04 2.86 -7.35
N ARG A 80 1.29 3.63 -6.57
CA ARG A 80 1.68 3.98 -5.21
C ARG A 80 1.63 2.79 -4.25
N ILE A 81 0.57 1.98 -4.31
CA ILE A 81 0.50 0.74 -3.51
C ILE A 81 1.63 -0.22 -3.92
N LYS A 82 1.92 -0.35 -5.22
CA LYS A 82 3.06 -1.15 -5.70
C LYS A 82 4.38 -0.68 -5.09
N GLN A 83 4.57 0.63 -5.00
CA GLN A 83 5.74 1.22 -4.37
C GLN A 83 5.83 0.84 -2.89
N HIS A 84 4.74 0.98 -2.12
CA HIS A 84 4.73 0.60 -0.70
C HIS A 84 5.13 -0.86 -0.47
N ILE A 85 4.62 -1.79 -1.29
CA ILE A 85 4.97 -3.22 -1.17
C ILE A 85 6.42 -3.47 -1.58
N ARG A 86 6.88 -2.82 -2.66
CA ARG A 86 8.28 -2.91 -3.08
C ARG A 86 9.21 -2.42 -1.96
N ASP A 87 8.91 -1.28 -1.36
CA ASP A 87 9.70 -0.70 -0.27
C ASP A 87 9.67 -1.62 0.96
N ALA A 88 8.53 -2.20 1.29
CA ALA A 88 8.39 -3.18 2.38
C ALA A 88 9.24 -4.44 2.13
N PHE A 89 9.27 -4.93 0.88
CA PHE A 89 10.09 -6.08 0.50
C PHE A 89 11.57 -5.77 0.62
N LEU A 90 12.00 -4.62 0.10
CA LEU A 90 13.38 -4.14 0.23
C LEU A 90 13.75 -4.01 1.72
N TYR A 91 12.88 -3.40 2.52
CA TYR A 91 13.05 -3.28 3.96
C TYR A 91 13.31 -4.62 4.64
N ARG A 92 12.50 -5.64 4.34
CA ARG A 92 12.59 -6.95 5.00
C ARG A 92 13.79 -7.78 4.56
N TYR A 93 14.12 -7.76 3.27
CA TYR A 93 15.00 -8.77 2.67
C TYR A 93 16.31 -8.22 2.10
N ASP A 94 16.39 -6.93 1.78
CA ASP A 94 17.60 -6.30 1.23
C ASP A 94 18.22 -5.30 2.20
N LYS A 95 18.81 -5.84 3.27
CA LYS A 95 19.57 -5.07 4.29
C LYS A 95 20.83 -4.37 3.75
N SER A 96 21.25 -4.70 2.52
CA SER A 96 22.46 -4.14 1.92
C SER A 96 22.24 -2.78 1.26
N SER A 97 21.00 -2.47 0.89
CA SER A 97 20.63 -1.16 0.40
C SER A 97 20.60 -0.16 1.58
N ARG A 98 21.45 0.87 1.57
CA ARG A 98 21.43 1.95 2.59
C ARG A 98 20.17 2.85 2.52
N GLN A 99 19.12 2.41 1.83
CA GLN A 99 17.85 3.13 1.64
C GLN A 99 16.79 2.83 2.71
N HIS A 100 17.14 2.05 3.75
CA HIS A 100 16.19 1.71 4.82
C HIS A 100 15.67 2.93 5.57
N ASP A 101 16.50 3.95 5.76
CA ASP A 101 16.14 5.16 6.51
C ASP A 101 15.01 5.97 5.84
N ASP A 102 14.83 5.82 4.52
CA ASP A 102 13.80 6.55 3.76
C ASP A 102 12.48 5.77 3.60
N SER A 103 12.42 4.52 4.07
CA SER A 103 11.20 3.71 3.95
C SER A 103 10.08 4.29 4.81
N SER A 104 8.93 4.56 4.19
CA SER A 104 7.78 5.10 4.92
C SER A 104 7.32 4.14 6.04
N VAL A 105 6.80 4.69 7.14
CA VAL A 105 6.30 3.90 8.29
C VAL A 105 5.31 2.81 7.86
N VAL A 106 4.42 3.10 6.91
CA VAL A 106 3.48 2.10 6.39
C VAL A 106 4.21 0.97 5.65
N SER A 107 5.28 1.26 4.89
CA SER A 107 6.07 0.22 4.22
C SER A 107 6.78 -0.68 5.22
N GLN A 108 7.35 -0.10 6.29
CA GLN A 108 7.96 -0.88 7.37
C GLN A 108 6.91 -1.76 8.07
N ALA A 109 5.74 -1.20 8.40
CA ALA A 109 4.64 -1.94 9.00
C ALA A 109 4.15 -3.09 8.11
N VAL A 110 4.06 -2.87 6.78
CA VAL A 110 3.73 -3.90 5.79
C VAL A 110 4.71 -5.05 5.86
N ALA A 111 6.01 -4.75 5.93
CA ALA A 111 7.06 -5.75 6.03
C ALA A 111 7.00 -6.55 7.34
N GLU A 112 6.88 -5.87 8.47
CA GLU A 112 6.88 -6.44 9.82
C GLU A 112 5.66 -7.32 10.09
N ASN A 113 4.55 -7.08 9.39
CA ASN A 113 3.29 -7.81 9.57
C ASN A 113 3.02 -8.82 8.45
N ASP A 114 4.08 -9.35 7.82
CA ASP A 114 4.00 -10.40 6.79
C ASP A 114 3.11 -10.05 5.58
N PHE A 115 3.05 -8.76 5.23
CA PHE A 115 2.25 -8.27 4.11
C PHE A 115 0.74 -8.55 4.25
N ASP A 116 0.24 -8.84 5.46
CA ASP A 116 -1.18 -9.12 5.73
C ASP A 116 -2.01 -7.83 5.90
N PHE A 117 -2.33 -7.21 4.76
CA PHE A 117 -3.04 -5.93 4.70
C PHE A 117 -4.20 -5.96 3.71
N ASP A 118 -5.24 -5.18 4.02
CA ASP A 118 -6.33 -4.82 3.12
C ASP A 118 -6.06 -3.49 2.43
N TYR A 119 -6.49 -3.40 1.16
CA TYR A 119 -6.36 -2.20 0.33
C TYR A 119 -7.74 -1.74 -0.12
N GLU A 120 -8.10 -0.50 0.19
CA GLU A 120 -9.41 0.08 -0.11
C GLU A 120 -9.24 1.43 -0.81
N ILE A 121 -10.07 1.71 -1.82
CA ILE A 121 -10.19 3.05 -2.41
C ILE A 121 -11.26 3.80 -1.65
N LEU A 122 -10.89 4.89 -0.98
CA LEU A 122 -11.81 5.73 -0.23
C LEU A 122 -12.52 6.74 -1.14
N GLU A 123 -11.78 7.34 -2.06
CA GLU A 123 -12.31 8.36 -2.96
C GLU A 123 -11.58 8.33 -4.31
N LYS A 124 -12.33 8.23 -5.41
CA LYS A 124 -11.80 8.35 -6.77
C LYS A 124 -12.02 9.77 -7.27
N ILE A 125 -10.97 10.42 -7.78
CA ILE A 125 -11.14 11.66 -8.52
C ILE A 125 -11.52 11.31 -9.96
N PRO A 126 -12.70 11.72 -10.47
CA PRO A 126 -13.10 11.39 -11.82
C PRO A 126 -12.07 11.87 -12.84
N LEU A 127 -11.76 11.05 -13.85
CA LEU A 127 -10.74 11.38 -14.84
C LEU A 127 -11.04 12.67 -15.61
N ILE A 128 -12.32 12.96 -15.86
CA ILE A 128 -12.76 14.22 -16.51
C ILE A 128 -12.30 15.42 -15.67
N LYS A 129 -12.57 15.40 -14.36
CA LYS A 129 -12.13 16.45 -13.43
C LYS A 129 -10.61 16.50 -13.29
N ALA A 130 -9.93 15.35 -13.29
CA ALA A 130 -8.48 15.29 -13.22
C ALA A 130 -7.82 15.94 -14.46
N ARG A 131 -8.42 15.79 -15.64
CA ARG A 131 -7.91 16.35 -16.91
C ARG A 131 -8.12 17.87 -17.04
N THR A 132 -9.09 18.44 -16.33
CA THR A 132 -9.33 19.89 -16.33
C THR A 132 -8.40 20.65 -15.39
N LEU A 133 -7.61 19.95 -14.58
CA LEU A 133 -6.72 20.54 -13.58
C LEU A 133 -5.26 20.37 -14.00
N THR A 134 -4.43 21.36 -13.68
CA THR A 134 -2.97 21.18 -13.74
C THR A 134 -2.53 20.14 -12.70
N THR A 135 -1.36 19.52 -12.91
CA THR A 135 -0.78 18.57 -11.94
C THR A 135 -0.65 19.17 -10.54
N ALA A 136 -0.32 20.47 -10.44
CA ALA A 136 -0.20 21.16 -9.15
C ALA A 136 -1.57 21.34 -8.46
N GLN A 137 -2.59 21.76 -9.20
CA GLN A 137 -3.96 21.89 -8.69
C GLN A 137 -4.53 20.54 -8.26
N LEU A 138 -4.32 19.48 -9.05
CA LEU A 138 -4.76 18.13 -8.71
C LEU A 138 -4.06 17.61 -7.45
N LYS A 139 -2.75 17.80 -7.30
CA LYS A 139 -2.02 17.45 -6.07
C LYS A 139 -2.53 18.23 -4.86
N LYS A 140 -2.84 19.53 -5.02
CA LYS A 140 -3.43 20.34 -3.95
C LYS A 140 -4.78 19.77 -3.49
N LEU A 141 -5.68 19.50 -4.44
CA LEU A 141 -6.97 18.86 -4.17
C LEU A 141 -6.81 17.52 -3.45
N LEU A 142 -5.90 16.67 -3.92
CA LEU A 142 -5.64 15.36 -3.31
C LEU A 142 -5.11 15.49 -1.87
N ARG A 143 -4.25 16.47 -1.58
CA ARG A 143 -3.76 16.72 -0.21
C ARG A 143 -4.87 17.20 0.73
N GLU A 144 -5.77 18.05 0.24
CA GLU A 144 -6.93 18.50 1.01
C GLU A 144 -7.83 17.30 1.36
N LYS A 145 -8.12 16.45 0.38
CA LYS A 145 -8.88 15.21 0.58
C LYS A 145 -8.19 14.21 1.49
N GLU A 146 -6.89 14.00 1.34
CA GLU A 146 -6.10 13.15 2.22
C GLU A 146 -6.21 13.60 3.67
N ARG A 147 -6.09 14.92 3.92
CA ARG A 147 -6.24 15.50 5.26
C ARG A 147 -7.64 15.26 5.83
N GLU A 148 -8.70 15.49 5.05
CA GLU A 148 -10.07 15.20 5.48
C GLU A 148 -10.22 13.74 5.93
N TRP A 149 -9.72 12.79 5.14
CA TRP A 149 -9.80 11.37 5.46
C TRP A 149 -8.93 10.94 6.65
N ILE A 150 -7.72 11.49 6.77
CA ILE A 150 -6.85 11.27 7.95
C ILE A 150 -7.56 11.71 9.22
N MET A 151 -8.22 12.88 9.21
CA MET A 151 -8.97 13.39 10.36
C MET A 151 -10.19 12.51 10.66
N ASN A 152 -10.94 12.10 9.64
CA ASN A 152 -12.13 11.26 9.80
C ASN A 152 -11.81 9.90 10.42
N TYR A 153 -10.69 9.27 10.00
CA TYR A 153 -10.26 7.98 10.52
C TYR A 153 -9.36 8.08 11.75
N LYS A 154 -8.93 9.29 12.12
CA LYS A 154 -7.93 9.53 13.18
C LYS A 154 -6.66 8.70 12.97
N SER A 155 -6.27 8.46 11.72
CA SER A 155 -5.14 7.58 11.38
C SER A 155 -3.77 8.17 11.76
N TYR A 156 -3.77 9.39 12.31
CA TYR A 156 -2.62 10.05 12.91
C TYR A 156 -2.39 9.66 14.38
N GLU A 157 -3.38 9.08 15.06
CA GLU A 157 -3.23 8.60 16.42
C GLU A 157 -2.39 7.31 16.42
N ARG A 158 -1.36 7.24 17.28
CA ARG A 158 -0.35 6.17 17.26
C ARG A 158 -0.92 4.75 17.43
N ASN A 159 -2.05 4.63 18.13
CA ASN A 159 -2.76 3.37 18.36
C ASN A 159 -3.85 3.09 17.31
N VAL A 160 -4.08 4.01 16.37
CA VAL A 160 -5.12 3.90 15.34
C VAL A 160 -4.51 3.76 13.94
N GLY A 161 -3.38 4.40 13.67
CA GLY A 161 -2.83 4.39 12.32
C GLY A 161 -1.35 4.69 12.18
N TYR A 162 -0.93 4.66 10.92
CA TYR A 162 0.47 4.80 10.50
C TYR A 162 0.78 6.19 9.90
N ASN A 163 -0.21 7.10 9.82
CA ASN A 163 0.05 8.45 9.33
C ASN A 163 0.84 9.23 10.39
N GLN A 164 1.98 9.77 10.00
CA GLN A 164 2.73 10.69 10.86
C GLN A 164 2.24 12.12 10.62
N VAL A 165 1.88 12.84 11.68
CA VAL A 165 1.65 14.29 11.59
C VAL A 165 3.02 14.93 11.34
N LYS A 166 3.14 15.65 10.23
CA LYS A 166 4.30 16.50 9.93
C LYS A 166 3.97 17.94 10.27
#